data_AF-A0A7C9PQP9-F1
#
_entry.id   AF-A0A7C9PQP9-F1
#
_cell.length_a   1.000
_cell.length_b   1.000
_cell.length_c   1.000
_cell.angle_alpha   90.00
_cell.angle_beta   90.00
_cell.angle_gamma   90.00
#
_symmetry.space_group_name_H-M   'P 1'
#
loop_
_entity.id
_entity.type
_entity.pdbx_description
1 polymer ?
#
loop_
_entity_poly.entity_id
_entity_poly.type
_entity_poly.pdbx_seq_one_letter_code
_entity_poly.pdbx_strand_id
1 'polypeptide(L)' 'MKSFPSSLDNLIIDSDSNPEGRRRLTREEILVFGWLARTLKGRTYSDMARDCKLTIEQCIKAVQGLLALGLLRVR' A
#
# COMPACT_ATOMS: atom_id res chain seq x y z
N MET A 1 19.68 8.90 3.66
CA MET A 1 18.49 8.11 3.26
C MET A 1 17.31 8.62 4.08
N LYS A 2 16.21 9.06 3.47
CA LYS A 2 15.00 9.44 4.23
C LYS A 2 14.37 8.15 4.77
N SER A 3 14.30 8.00 6.09
CA SER A 3 13.67 6.87 6.75
C SER A 3 12.18 6.86 6.42
N PHE A 4 11.68 5.76 5.86
CA PHE A 4 10.24 5.55 5.72
C PHE A 4 9.64 5.34 7.10
N PRO A 5 8.45 5.89 7.37
CA PRO A 5 7.76 5.62 8.63
C PRO A 5 7.56 4.10 8.77
N SER A 6 7.90 3.58 9.95
CA SER A 6 7.78 2.15 10.26
C SER A 6 6.32 1.69 10.32
N SER A 7 5.39 2.61 10.61
CA SER A 7 3.96 2.34 10.73
C SER A 7 3.17 2.74 9.47
N LEU A 8 2.12 1.96 9.19
CA LEU A 8 1.14 2.18 8.12
C LEU A 8 -0.15 2.87 8.60
N ASP A 9 -0.20 3.29 9.86
CA ASP A 9 -1.41 3.83 10.50
C ASP A 9 -2.00 5.08 9.81
N ASN A 10 -1.19 5.79 9.04
CA ASN A 10 -1.61 7.01 8.33
C ASN A 10 -2.16 6.71 6.93
N LEU A 11 -2.15 5.46 6.46
CA LEU A 11 -2.72 5.09 5.16
C LEU A 11 -4.22 4.86 5.28
N ILE A 12 -4.96 5.48 4.37
CA ILE A 12 -6.40 5.32 4.23
C ILE A 12 -6.66 4.75 2.83
N ILE A 13 -7.52 3.75 2.74
CA ILE A 13 -8.00 3.24 1.46
C ILE A 13 -9.10 4.16 0.94
N ASP A 14 -8.95 4.54 -0.32
CA ASP A 14 -9.88 5.38 -1.04
C ASP A 14 -10.33 4.62 -2.29
N SER A 15 -11.20 3.63 -2.09
CA SER A 15 -11.67 2.71 -3.15
C SER A 15 -12.54 3.39 -4.20
N ASP A 16 -13.08 4.56 -3.89
CA ASP A 16 -13.98 5.32 -4.78
C ASP A 16 -13.19 6.29 -5.67
N SER A 17 -11.93 6.56 -5.32
CA SER A 17 -11.02 7.44 -6.04
C SER A 17 -10.05 6.61 -6.88
N ASN A 18 -10.44 6.21 -8.08
CA ASN A 18 -9.48 5.81 -9.11
C ASN A 18 -9.52 6.79 -10.29
N PRO A 19 -9.13 8.06 -10.07
CA PRO A 19 -9.09 9.06 -11.14
C PRO A 19 -8.17 8.62 -12.30
N GLU A 20 -7.20 7.75 -12.00
CA GLU A 20 -6.20 7.18 -12.89
C GLU A 20 -6.58 5.79 -13.43
N GLY A 21 -7.86 5.37 -13.38
CA GLY A 21 -8.37 4.03 -13.75
C GLY A 21 -8.05 3.49 -15.16
N ARG A 22 -7.13 4.15 -15.85
CA ARG A 22 -6.51 3.87 -17.14
C ARG A 22 -5.49 2.73 -17.10
N ARG A 23 -4.86 2.39 -15.95
CA ARG A 23 -3.89 1.26 -15.90
C ARG A 23 -4.31 0.13 -14.97
N ARG A 24 -3.90 -1.08 -15.36
CA ARG A 24 -4.07 -2.29 -14.57
C ARG A 24 -3.10 -2.28 -13.38
N LEU A 25 -3.61 -2.67 -12.22
CA LEU A 25 -2.77 -2.89 -11.03
C LEU A 25 -1.79 -4.05 -11.27
N THR A 26 -0.57 -3.91 -10.77
CA THR A 26 0.38 -5.02 -10.74
C THR A 26 -0.04 -6.06 -9.70
N ARG A 27 0.58 -7.24 -9.75
CA ARG A 27 0.33 -8.29 -8.77
C ARG A 27 0.65 -7.82 -7.34
N GLU A 28 1.74 -7.09 -7.18
CA GLU A 28 2.18 -6.54 -5.89
C GLU A 28 1.17 -5.52 -5.37
N GLU A 29 0.70 -4.60 -6.22
CA GLU A 29 -0.32 -3.61 -5.87
C GLU A 29 -1.63 -4.26 -5.43
N ILE A 30 -2.07 -5.32 -6.12
CA ILE A 30 -3.28 -6.07 -5.74
C ILE A 30 -3.09 -6.73 -4.36
N LEU A 31 -1.95 -7.40 -4.13
CA LEU A 31 -1.66 -8.08 -2.87
C LEU A 31 -1.59 -7.09 -1.71
N VAL A 32 -0.89 -5.97 -1.90
CA VAL A 32 -0.75 -4.91 -0.90
C VAL A 32 -2.09 -4.24 -0.64
N PHE A 33 -2.85 -3.89 -1.67
CA PHE A 33 -4.17 -3.27 -1.52
C PHE A 33 -5.13 -4.18 -0.73
N GLY A 34 -5.20 -5.47 -1.08
CA GLY A 34 -6.04 -6.44 -0.36
C GLY A 34 -5.55 -6.76 1.06
N TRP A 35 -4.27 -6.59 1.34
CA TRP A 35 -3.76 -6.65 2.71
C TRP A 35 -4.12 -5.39 3.50
N LEU A 36 -4.00 -4.22 2.87
CA LEU A 36 -4.30 -2.93 3.50
C LEU A 36 -5.80 -2.73 3.76
N ALA A 37 -6.66 -3.39 2.99
CA ALA A 37 -8.12 -3.39 3.18
C ALA A 37 -8.56 -4.04 4.49
N ARG A 38 -7.64 -4.71 5.18
CA ARG A 38 -7.83 -5.26 6.53
C ARG A 38 -7.31 -4.25 7.55
N THR A 39 -7.66 -4.42 8.82
CA THR A 39 -7.25 -3.49 9.89
C THR A 39 -5.73 -3.20 9.89
N LEU A 40 -5.38 -1.91 9.71
CA LEU A 40 -4.00 -1.41 9.61
C LEU A 40 -3.35 -1.04 10.95
N LYS A 41 -4.14 -0.96 12.04
CA LYS A 41 -3.69 -0.41 13.31
C LYS A 41 -2.48 -1.17 13.86
N GLY A 42 -1.35 -0.48 14.01
CA GLY A 42 -0.11 -1.03 14.55
C GLY A 42 0.65 -1.95 13.59
N ARG A 43 0.32 -1.94 12.30
CA ARG A 43 0.94 -2.81 11.30
C ARG A 43 2.08 -2.08 10.58
N THR A 44 3.12 -2.83 10.23
CA THR A 44 4.35 -2.31 9.62
C THR A 44 4.55 -2.83 8.19
N TYR A 45 5.49 -2.23 7.46
CA TYR A 45 5.94 -2.77 6.17
C TYR A 45 6.54 -4.18 6.30
N SER A 46 7.16 -4.52 7.43
CA SER A 46 7.71 -5.85 7.68
C SER A 46 6.60 -6.91 7.85
N ASP A 47 5.47 -6.54 8.46
CA ASP A 47 4.30 -7.42 8.54
C ASP A 47 3.69 -7.65 7.15
N MET A 48 3.54 -6.58 6.37
CA MET A 48 3.03 -6.65 5.00
C MET A 48 3.91 -7.52 4.11
N ALA A 49 5.22 -7.32 4.15
CA ALA A 49 6.20 -8.10 3.38
C ALA A 49 6.07 -9.61 3.67
N ARG A 50 5.96 -9.98 4.95
CA ARG A 50 5.78 -11.36 5.40
C ARG A 50 4.47 -11.96 4.87
N ASP A 51 3.36 -11.25 5.05
CA ASP A 51 2.03 -11.77 4.73
C ASP A 51 1.76 -11.81 3.22
N CYS A 52 2.30 -10.86 2.47
CA CYS A 52 2.20 -10.81 1.01
C CYS A 52 3.27 -11.65 0.30
N LYS A 53 4.26 -12.20 1.04
CA LYS A 53 5.45 -12.88 0.49
C LYS A 53 6.21 -12.00 -0.51
N LEU A 54 6.44 -10.75 -0.13
CA LEU A 54 7.15 -9.73 -0.90
C LEU A 54 8.36 -9.22 -0.11
N THR A 55 9.30 -8.56 -0.78
CA THR A 55 10.31 -7.75 -0.09
C THR A 55 9.70 -6.45 0.42
N ILE A 56 10.31 -5.85 1.45
CA ILE A 56 9.91 -4.52 1.95
C ILE A 56 9.94 -3.48 0.81
N GLU A 57 10.93 -3.56 -0.07
CA GLU A 57 11.04 -2.63 -1.21
C GLU A 57 9.87 -2.79 -2.20
N GLN A 58 9.45 -4.02 -2.48
CA GLN A 58 8.28 -4.29 -3.32
C GLN A 58 6.99 -3.74 -2.67
N CYS A 59 6.84 -3.90 -1.34
CA CYS A 59 5.72 -3.33 -0.60
C CYS A 59 5.70 -1.79 -0.68
N ILE A 60 6.85 -1.13 -0.48
CA ILE A 60 6.96 0.32 -0.59
C ILE A 60 6.58 0.80 -2.00
N LYS A 61 7.13 0.16 -3.04
CA LYS A 61 6.81 0.48 -4.44
C LYS A 61 5.32 0.30 -4.75
N ALA A 62 4.71 -0.77 -4.25
CA ALA A 62 3.28 -1.01 -4.41
C ALA A 62 2.42 0.05 -3.69
N VAL A 63 2.77 0.42 -2.45
CA VAL A 63 2.08 1.51 -1.73
C VAL A 63 2.21 2.84 -2.48
N GLN A 64 3.39 3.17 -2.99
CA GLN A 64 3.61 4.37 -3.81
C GLN A 64 2.77 4.35 -5.09
N GLY A 65 2.69 3.20 -5.77
CA GLY A 65 1.86 3.03 -6.96
C GLY A 65 0.37 3.24 -6.65
N LEU A 66 -0.12 2.67 -5.55
CA LEU A 66 -1.50 2.83 -5.12
C LEU A 66 -1.83 4.27 -4.69
N LEU A 67 -0.89 4.98 -4.04
CA LEU A 67 -1.01 6.41 -3.73
C LEU A 67 -1.10 7.25 -5.02
N ALA A 68 -0.26 6.95 -6.01
CA ALA A 68 -0.28 7.65 -7.30
C ALA A 68 -1.59 7.43 -8.07
N LEU A 69 -2.21 6.25 -7.92
CA LEU A 69 -3.51 5.94 -8.53
C LEU A 69 -4.70 6.53 -7.77
N GLY A 70 -4.47 7.14 -6.59
CA GLY A 70 -5.52 7.67 -5.73
C GLY A 70 -6.25 6.61 -4.90
N LEU A 71 -5.86 5.33 -5.00
CA LEU A 71 -6.46 4.22 -4.25
C LEU A 71 -6.07 4.21 -2.77
N LEU A 72 -5.00 4.91 -2.45
CA LEU A 72 -4.59 5.22 -1.08
C LEU A 72 -4.44 6.73 -0.92
N ARG A 73 -4.65 7.21 0.30
CA ARG A 73 -4.26 8.56 0.72
C ARG A 73 -3.60 8.54 2.09
N VAL A 74 -2.80 9.55 2.37
CA VAL A 74 -2.20 9.77 3.70
C VAL A 74 -3.14 10.69 4.49
N ARG A 75 -3.42 10.34 5.74
CA ARG A 75 -4.18 11.18 6.68
C ARG A 75 -3.45 12.49 6.99
#